data_AF-A0A7C5XKZ7-F1
#
_entry.id   AF-A0A7C5XKZ7-F1
#
_cell.length_a   1.000
_cell.length_b   1.000
_cell.length_c   1.000
_cell.angle_alpha   90.00
_cell.angle_beta   90.00
_cell.angle_gamma   90.00
#
_symmetry.space_group_name_H-M   'P 1'
#
loop_
_entity.id
_entity.type
_entity.pdbx_description
1 polymer ?
#
loop_
_entity_poly.entity_id
_entity_poly.type
_entity_poly.pdbx_seq_one_letter_code
_entity_poly.pdbx_strand_id
1 'polypeptide(L)' 'VIVDRQEGARQLIEGLGLRFLAVYEVSEILEEALTRGELSPSEREKVKAYLEENKV' A
#
# COMPACT_ATOMS: atom_id res chain seq x y z
N VAL A 1 7.69 8.85 6.40
CA VAL A 1 6.57 8.23 7.16
C VAL A 1 6.86 6.76 7.41
N ILE A 2 6.24 6.14 8.41
CA ILE A 2 6.42 4.70 8.64
C ILE A 2 5.73 3.90 7.53
N VAL A 3 4.46 4.19 7.26
CA VAL A 3 3.68 3.55 6.18
C VAL A 3 3.18 4.61 5.20
N ASP A 4 3.40 4.38 3.91
CA ASP A 4 2.74 5.09 2.82
C ASP A 4 1.49 4.33 2.40
N ARG A 5 0.32 4.97 2.50
CA ARG A 5 -0.96 4.40 2.05
C ARG A 5 -1.15 4.44 0.54
N GLN A 6 -0.24 5.09 -0.19
CA GLN A 6 -0.29 5.24 -1.65
C GLN A 6 -1.55 6.01 -2.14
N GLU A 7 -2.15 6.84 -1.28
CA GLU A 7 -3.36 7.65 -1.58
C GLU A 7 -3.02 9.10 -2.00
N GLY A 8 -1.93 9.32 -2.74
CA GLY A 8 -1.60 10.65 -3.31
C GLY A 8 -0.69 11.54 -2.46
N ALA A 9 -0.35 11.14 -1.22
CA ALA A 9 0.49 11.93 -0.33
C ALA A 9 1.90 12.17 -0.91
N ARG A 10 2.47 11.15 -1.57
CA ARG A 10 3.77 11.25 -2.24
C ARG A 10 3.75 12.32 -3.33
N GLN A 11 2.79 12.24 -4.24
CA GLN A 11 2.64 13.18 -5.36
C GLN A 11 2.46 14.62 -4.86
N LEU A 12 1.68 14.81 -3.78
CA LEU A 12 1.50 16.11 -3.15
C LEU A 12 2.83 16.68 -2.63
N ILE A 13 3.57 15.91 -1.84
CA ILE A 13 4.80 16.36 -1.18
C ILE A 13 5.93 16.56 -2.21
N GLU A 14 6.07 15.65 -3.17
CA GLU A 14 7.06 15.78 -4.24
C GLU A 14 6.73 16.94 -5.19
N GLY A 15 5.44 17.24 -5.40
CA GLY A 15 4.99 18.44 -6.12
C GLY A 15 5.41 19.76 -5.46
N LEU A 16 5.72 19.74 -4.15
CA LEU A 16 6.26 20.90 -3.42
C LEU A 16 7.80 20.99 -3.48
N GLY A 17 8.47 20.11 -4.24
CA GLY A 17 9.92 20.04 -4.32
C GLY A 17 10.58 19.39 -3.11
N LEU A 18 9.80 18.74 -2.25
CA LEU A 18 10.29 17.99 -1.10
C LEU A 18 10.46 16.52 -1.47
N ARG A 19 11.39 15.83 -0.81
CA ARG A 19 11.53 14.37 -0.98
C ARG A 19 10.58 13.66 -0.03
N PHE A 20 9.73 12.78 -0.57
CA PHE A 20 8.89 11.90 0.22
C PHE A 20 9.62 10.57 0.48
N LEU A 21 9.68 10.13 1.74
CA LEU A 21 10.30 8.87 2.14
C LEU A 21 9.33 8.08 3.01
N ALA A 22 9.16 6.79 2.70
CA ALA A 22 8.39 5.84 3.48
C ALA A 22 9.24 4.61 3.82
N VAL A 23 9.01 4.01 5.00
CA VAL A 23 9.70 2.77 5.38
C VAL A 23 9.04 1.57 4.71
N TYR A 24 7.71 1.57 4.65
CA TYR A 24 6.89 0.57 3.99
C TYR A 24 5.79 1.22 3.16
N GLU A 25 5.37 0.54 2.10
CA GLU A 25 4.14 0.81 1.38
C GLU A 25 3.04 -0.13 1.86
N VAL A 26 1.79 0.34 1.86
CA VAL A 26 0.66 -0.50 2.31
C VAL A 26 0.49 -1.73 1.43
N SER A 27 0.80 -1.63 0.13
CA SER A 27 0.81 -2.78 -0.78
C SER A 27 1.77 -3.88 -0.32
N GLU A 28 2.98 -3.53 0.11
CA GLU A 28 3.98 -4.50 0.60
C GLU A 28 3.48 -5.25 1.83
N ILE A 29 2.85 -4.54 2.77
CA ILE A 29 2.27 -5.13 3.98
C ILE A 29 1.14 -6.11 3.63
N LEU A 30 0.28 -5.72 2.68
CA LEU A 30 -0.87 -6.51 2.26
C LEU A 30 -0.48 -7.75 1.44
N GLU A 31 0.54 -7.66 0.59
CA GLU A 31 1.12 -8.80 -0.13
C GLU A 31 1.74 -9.82 0.83
N GLU A 32 2.42 -9.34 1.88
CA GLU A 32 2.98 -10.23 2.91
C GLU A 32 1.86 -10.95 3.68
N ALA A 33 0.78 -10.25 4.05
CA ALA A 33 -0.37 -10.84 4.73
C ALA A 33 -1.08 -11.92 3.88
N LEU A 34 -1.17 -11.71 2.57
CA LEU A 34 -1.68 -12.72 1.62
C LEU A 34 -0.80 -13.97 1.61
N THR A 35 0.52 -13.79 1.62
CA THR A 35 1.50 -14.88 1.53
C THR A 35 1.54 -15.71 2.80
N ARG A 36 1.43 -15.08 3.97
CA ARG A 36 1.43 -15.75 5.28
C ARG A 36 0.13 -16.50 5.60
N GLY A 37 -0.91 -16.27 4.80
CA GLY A 37 -2.20 -16.95 4.95
C GLY A 37 -3.02 -16.49 6.16
N GLU A 38 -2.68 -15.34 6.73
CA GLU A 38 -3.29 -14.76 7.94
C GLU A 38 -4.72 -14.23 7.70
N LEU A 39 -5.11 -14.07 6.44
CA LEU A 39 -6.39 -13.52 6.02
C LEU A 39 -7.43 -14.61 5.78
N SER A 40 -8.67 -14.36 6.21
CA SER A 40 -9.85 -15.14 5.83
C SER A 40 -10.14 -15.05 4.31
N PRO A 41 -10.93 -15.97 3.73
CA PRO A 41 -11.23 -15.94 2.29
C PRO A 41 -11.79 -14.60 1.80
N SER A 42 -12.69 -13.98 2.56
CA SER A 42 -13.31 -12.69 2.19
C SER A 42 -12.34 -11.50 2.32
N GLU A 43 -11.41 -11.54 3.27
CA GLU A 43 -10.34 -10.54 3.39
C GLU A 43 -9.35 -10.66 2.25
N ARG A 44 -8.99 -11.89 1.84
CA ARG A 44 -8.10 -12.11 0.68
C ARG A 44 -8.67 -11.52 -0.60
N GLU A 45 -9.96 -11.68 -0.85
CA GLU A 45 -10.63 -11.09 -2.02
C GLU A 45 -10.56 -9.56 -1.99
N LYS A 46 -10.87 -8.94 -0.84
CA LYS A 46 -10.79 -7.49 -0.67
C LYS A 46 -9.38 -6.95 -0.86
N VAL A 47 -8.39 -7.63 -0.29
CA VAL A 47 -6.98 -7.23 -0.41
C VAL A 47 -6.50 -7.36 -1.86
N LYS A 48 -6.85 -8.46 -2.55
CA LYS A 48 -6.53 -8.62 -3.98
C LYS A 48 -7.17 -7.52 -4.83
N ALA A 49 -8.44 -7.21 -4.61
CA ALA A 49 -9.12 -6.12 -5.31
C ALA A 49 -8.44 -4.77 -5.07
N TYR A 50 -8.11 -4.46 -3.81
CA TYR A 50 -7.38 -3.24 -3.46
C TYR A 50 -6.02 -3.15 -4.18
N LEU A 51 -5.24 -4.23 -4.17
CA LEU A 51 -3.93 -4.28 -4.83
C LEU A 51 -4.05 -4.16 -6.36
N GLU A 52 -5.13 -4.66 -6.98
CA GLU A 52 -5.39 -4.49 -8.42
C GLU A 52 -5.80 -3.07 -8.80
N GLU A 53 -6.66 -2.43 -8.00
CA GLU A 53 -7.11 -1.04 -8.23
C GLU A 53 -6.01 -0.01 -7.99
N ASN A 54 -5.10 -0.31 -7.05
CA ASN A 54 -4.03 0.60 -6.63
C ASN A 54 -2.66 0.15 -7.17
N LYS A 55 -2.63 -0.65 -8.24
CA LYS A 55 -1.38 -0.95 -8.96
C LYS A 55 -0.74 0.36 -9.40
N VAL A 56 0.28 0.75 -8.67
CA VAL A 56 1.36 1.62 -9.12
C VAL A 56 2.04 0.99 -10.33
#